data_AF-A0A939R7F6-F1
#
_entry.id   AF-A0A939R7F6-F1
#
_cell.length_a   1.000
_cell.length_b   1.000
_cell.length_c   1.000
_cell.angle_alpha   90.00
_cell.angle_beta   90.00
_cell.angle_gamma   90.00
#
_symmetry.space_group_name_H-M   'P 1'
#
loop_
_entity.id
_entity.type
_entity.pdbx_description
1 polymer ?
#
loop_
_entity_poly.entity_id
_entity_poly.type
_entity_poly.pdbx_seq_one_letter_code
_entity_poly.pdbx_strand_id
1 'polypeptide(L)'
;NAYSEDYVNTHFTLKSNFPFTDGDVYVFGAITDWQIKPEAKLQYNQTYQYWETDFLIKQGMYNYQYVYVPRGSNLIDATYIEGSHFETLNDYTVFIYFREEGTSYDKLIGVRTLTP
;
A
#
# COMPACT_ATOMS: atom_id res chain seq x y z
N ASN A 1 17.98 -9.19 -21.90
CA ASN A 1 19.00 -8.20 -21.54
C ASN A 1 18.57 -7.48 -20.27
N ALA A 2 19.02 -7.94 -19.11
CA ALA A 2 18.69 -7.41 -17.78
C ALA A 2 19.99 -7.12 -17.01
N TYR A 3 20.79 -6.20 -17.53
CA TYR A 3 22.13 -5.89 -17.01
C TYR A 3 22.24 -4.40 -16.65
N SER A 4 21.44 -3.96 -15.68
CA SER A 4 21.71 -2.88 -14.70
C SER A 4 20.40 -2.55 -13.98
N GLU A 5 19.98 -3.42 -13.05
CA GLU A 5 18.87 -3.10 -12.15
C GLU A 5 19.40 -2.25 -11.01
N ASP A 6 19.62 -0.96 -11.28
CA ASP A 6 20.06 -0.04 -10.25
C ASP A 6 18.92 0.20 -9.25
N TYR A 7 19.22 -0.01 -7.98
CA TYR A 7 18.36 0.38 -6.87
C TYR A 7 18.77 1.77 -6.41
N VAL A 8 17.78 2.57 -6.00
CA VAL A 8 18.00 3.90 -5.44
C VAL A 8 17.48 3.89 -4.02
N ASN A 9 18.29 4.39 -3.09
CA ASN A 9 17.81 4.65 -1.74
C ASN A 9 16.90 5.87 -1.79
N THR A 10 15.62 5.68 -1.50
CA THR A 10 14.61 6.73 -1.61
C THR A 10 14.12 7.12 -0.23
N HIS A 11 14.16 8.42 0.03
CA HIS A 11 13.70 9.02 1.27
C HIS A 11 12.23 9.45 1.13
N PHE A 12 11.35 8.84 1.91
CA PHE A 12 9.92 9.15 1.93
C PHE A 12 9.60 10.01 3.14
N THR A 13 8.80 11.06 2.94
CA THR A 13 8.39 11.96 4.03
C THR A 13 6.89 12.24 4.00
N LEU A 14 6.29 12.24 5.19
CA LEU A 14 4.91 12.62 5.43
C LEU A 14 4.89 13.73 6.49
N LYS A 15 4.49 14.92 6.09
CA LYS A 15 4.37 16.06 7.02
C LYS A 15 3.17 15.85 7.95
N SER A 16 3.42 15.89 9.26
CA SER A 16 2.35 15.89 10.27
C SER A 16 2.78 16.73 11.47
N ASN A 17 1.90 17.64 11.89
CA ASN A 17 2.17 18.52 13.03
C ASN A 17 2.17 17.77 14.38
N PHE A 18 1.78 16.49 14.41
CA PHE A 18 1.73 15.66 15.61
C PHE A 18 2.11 14.20 15.32
N PRO A 19 2.65 13.48 16.31
CA PRO A 19 2.86 12.05 16.20
C PRO A 19 1.53 11.28 16.31
N PHE A 20 1.32 10.29 15.45
CA PHE A 20 0.35 9.22 15.64
C PHE A 20 0.79 8.33 16.81
N THR A 21 -0.06 8.18 17.82
CA THR A 21 0.29 7.52 19.09
C THR A 21 -0.18 6.07 19.21
N ASP A 22 -1.23 5.71 18.47
CA ASP A 22 -1.98 4.45 18.65
C ASP A 22 -1.82 3.48 17.47
N GLY A 23 -0.77 3.65 16.68
CA GLY A 23 -0.52 2.84 15.51
C GLY A 23 0.73 3.28 14.77
N ASP A 24 0.97 2.63 13.65
CA ASP A 24 2.15 2.80 12.82
C ASP A 24 1.75 3.27 11.42
N VAL A 25 2.64 4.02 10.76
CA VAL A 25 2.45 4.49 9.39
C VAL A 25 3.46 3.81 8.47
N TYR A 26 3.02 3.42 7.28
CA TYR A 26 3.87 2.76 6.28
C TYR A 26 3.72 3.41 4.91
N VAL A 27 4.81 3.42 4.15
CA VAL A 27 4.75 3.52 2.69
C VAL A 27 4.15 2.22 2.16
N PHE A 28 3.13 2.30 1.30
CA PHE A 28 2.38 1.13 0.85
C PHE A 28 1.98 1.23 -0.61
N GLY A 29 1.96 0.08 -1.30
CA GLY A 29 1.53 -0.04 -2.69
C GLY A 29 2.24 -1.19 -3.39
N ALA A 30 2.26 -1.16 -4.72
CA ALA A 30 3.01 -2.15 -5.50
C ALA A 30 4.51 -2.14 -5.17
N ILE A 31 5.04 -1.01 -4.72
CA ILE A 31 6.44 -0.86 -4.27
C ILE A 31 6.80 -1.72 -3.06
N THR A 32 5.81 -2.08 -2.23
CA THR A 32 5.95 -3.00 -1.09
C THR A 32 5.23 -4.32 -1.31
N ASP A 33 4.95 -4.69 -2.57
CA ASP A 33 4.16 -5.88 -2.92
C ASP A 33 2.80 -5.95 -2.19
N TRP A 34 2.21 -4.80 -1.89
CA TRP A 34 0.98 -4.67 -1.11
C TRP A 34 1.08 -5.30 0.29
N GLN A 35 2.26 -5.25 0.91
CA GLN A 35 2.52 -5.78 2.25
C GLN A 35 2.99 -4.68 3.21
N ILE A 36 2.74 -4.91 4.50
CA ILE A 36 3.33 -4.13 5.59
C ILE A 36 4.75 -4.64 5.80
N LYS A 37 5.74 -3.86 5.36
CA LYS A 37 7.16 -4.20 5.44
C LYS A 37 7.87 -3.35 6.51
N PRO A 38 8.71 -3.92 7.38
CA PRO A 38 9.42 -3.17 8.42
C PRO A 38 10.24 -1.99 7.88
N GLU A 39 10.90 -2.15 6.74
CA GLU A 39 11.68 -1.10 6.06
C GLU A 39 10.82 0.07 5.56
N ALA A 40 9.54 -0.18 5.30
CA ALA A 40 8.60 0.82 4.84
C ALA A 40 7.89 1.55 6.00
N LYS A 41 8.20 1.21 7.26
CA LYS A 41 7.64 1.87 8.44
C LYS A 41 8.23 3.25 8.65
N LEU A 42 7.40 4.28 8.73
CA LEU A 42 7.85 5.62 9.02
C LEU A 42 8.15 5.80 10.52
N GLN A 43 9.13 6.64 10.81
CA GLN A 43 9.49 7.10 12.14
C GLN A 43 9.23 8.60 12.25
N TYR A 44 8.71 9.04 13.40
CA TYR A 44 8.47 10.47 13.61
C TYR A 44 9.76 11.21 13.98
N ASN A 45 10.13 12.19 13.17
CA ASN A 45 11.20 13.11 13.45
C ASN A 45 10.68 14.33 14.23
N GLN A 46 10.97 14.39 15.53
CA GLN A 46 10.51 15.48 16.39
C GLN A 46 11.16 16.83 16.06
N THR A 47 12.39 16.82 15.54
CA THR A 47 13.12 18.05 15.20
C THR A 47 12.49 18.77 14.01
N TYR A 48 12.07 17.99 13.00
CA TYR A 48 11.53 18.56 11.76
C TYR A 48 10.01 18.41 11.59
N GLN A 49 9.34 17.74 12.53
CA GLN A 49 7.89 17.54 12.56
C GLN A 49 7.34 16.86 11.29
N TYR A 50 8.02 15.80 10.85
CA TYR A 50 7.54 14.91 9.80
C TYR A 50 7.82 13.46 10.16
N TRP A 51 7.09 12.57 9.50
CA TRP A 51 7.35 11.14 9.50
C TRP A 51 8.26 10.81 8.32
N GLU A 52 9.25 9.95 8.51
CA GLU A 52 10.23 9.60 7.48
C GLU A 52 10.62 8.12 7.48
N THR A 53 10.99 7.60 6.32
CA THR A 53 11.72 6.33 6.18
C THR A 53 12.58 6.35 4.91
N ASP A 54 13.58 5.49 4.89
CA ASP A 54 14.49 5.29 3.76
C ASP A 54 14.58 3.80 3.44
N PHE A 55 14.33 3.44 2.19
CA PHE A 55 14.62 2.09 1.73
C PHE A 55 14.96 2.05 0.24
N LEU A 56 15.68 0.97 -0.12
CA LEU A 56 16.08 0.70 -1.49
C LEU A 56 14.87 0.28 -2.31
N ILE A 57 14.66 0.98 -3.42
CA ILE A 57 13.66 0.63 -4.42
C ILE A 57 14.34 0.46 -5.77
N LYS A 58 13.84 -0.47 -6.58
CA LYS A 58 14.32 -0.60 -7.95
C LYS A 58 13.97 0.67 -8.72
N GLN A 59 14.84 1.13 -9.61
CA GLN A 59 14.52 2.28 -10.46
C GLN A 59 13.27 2.00 -11.31
N GLY A 60 12.31 2.93 -11.28
CA GLY A 60 11.05 2.81 -11.99
C GLY A 60 10.02 3.86 -11.55
N MET A 61 8.84 3.79 -12.17
CA MET A 61 7.69 4.60 -11.77
C MET A 61 6.82 3.80 -10.80
N TYR A 62 6.54 4.37 -9.63
CA TYR A 62 5.71 3.75 -8.60
C TYR A 62 4.64 4.71 -8.13
N ASN A 63 3.40 4.21 -8.06
CA ASN A 63 2.39 4.81 -7.21
C ASN A 63 2.51 4.20 -5.81
N TYR A 64 2.40 5.05 -4.80
CA TYR A 64 2.38 4.65 -3.41
C TYR A 64 1.39 5.52 -2.65
N GLN A 65 1.01 5.07 -1.47
CA GLN A 65 0.18 5.78 -0.51
C GLN A 65 0.71 5.55 0.90
N TYR A 66 0.29 6.38 1.84
CA TYR A 66 0.52 6.15 3.26
C TYR A 66 -0.67 5.43 3.88
N VAL A 67 -0.39 4.35 4.60
CA VAL A 67 -1.42 3.60 5.33
C VAL A 67 -1.12 3.62 6.82
N TYR A 68 -2.19 3.68 7.61
CA TYR A 68 -2.14 3.58 9.06
C TYR A 68 -2.54 2.16 9.49
N VAL A 69 -1.76 1.60 10.41
CA VAL A 69 -2.05 0.29 11.03
C VAL A 69 -2.23 0.50 12.53
N PRO A 70 -3.47 0.41 13.06
CA PRO A 70 -3.72 0.54 14.49
C PRO A 70 -2.95 -0.52 15.30
N ARG A 71 -2.45 -0.14 16.47
CA ARG A 71 -1.69 -1.05 17.35
C ARG A 71 -2.54 -2.28 17.72
N GLY A 72 -1.98 -3.47 17.48
CA GLY A 72 -2.66 -4.73 17.76
C GLY A 72 -3.72 -5.13 16.72
N SER A 73 -3.81 -4.40 15.60
CA SER A 73 -4.71 -4.70 14.49
C SER A 73 -3.93 -5.21 13.28
N ASN A 74 -4.61 -6.00 12.44
CA ASN A 74 -4.15 -6.35 11.09
C ASN A 74 -4.86 -5.52 10.01
N LEU A 75 -5.62 -4.50 10.41
CA LEU A 75 -6.29 -3.59 9.50
C LEU A 75 -5.27 -2.62 8.89
N ILE A 76 -5.24 -2.58 7.56
CA ILE A 76 -4.50 -1.59 6.78
C ILE A 76 -5.49 -0.49 6.38
N ASP A 77 -5.37 0.69 7.00
CA ASP A 77 -6.28 1.81 6.77
C ASP A 77 -5.60 2.90 5.94
N ALA A 78 -5.94 2.98 4.66
CA ALA A 78 -5.51 4.06 3.77
C ALA A 78 -6.28 5.37 4.03
N THR A 79 -7.50 5.29 4.56
CA THR A 79 -8.41 6.43 4.68
C THR A 79 -8.00 7.40 5.78
N TYR A 80 -7.27 6.91 6.79
CA TYR A 80 -6.81 7.73 7.90
C TYR A 80 -5.88 8.88 7.47
N ILE A 81 -5.06 8.66 6.44
CA ILE A 81 -4.08 9.64 5.93
C ILE A 81 -4.50 10.19 4.57
N GLU A 82 -4.84 9.32 3.62
CA GLU A 82 -5.19 9.71 2.25
C GLU A 82 -6.64 10.22 2.12
N GLY A 83 -7.46 9.99 3.14
CA GLY A 83 -8.88 10.32 3.12
C GLY A 83 -9.72 9.33 2.31
N SER A 84 -10.98 9.71 2.08
CA SER A 84 -11.93 8.95 1.26
C SER A 84 -12.71 9.91 0.39
N HIS A 85 -12.42 9.90 -0.90
CA HIS A 85 -12.96 10.83 -1.89
C HIS A 85 -13.70 10.05 -2.97
N PHE A 86 -14.97 10.40 -3.21
CA PHE A 86 -15.82 9.63 -4.13
C PHE A 86 -15.44 9.86 -5.60
N GLU A 87 -14.79 10.98 -5.89
CA GLU A 87 -14.29 11.37 -7.21
C GLU A 87 -13.02 10.62 -7.62
N THR A 88 -12.39 9.87 -6.70
CA THR A 88 -11.17 9.13 -7.00
C THR A 88 -11.43 8.01 -8.01
N LEU A 89 -10.66 8.02 -9.10
CA LEU A 89 -10.66 6.96 -10.10
C LEU A 89 -10.04 5.70 -9.50
N ASN A 90 -10.90 4.72 -9.20
CA ASN A 90 -10.51 3.42 -8.67
C ASN A 90 -10.93 2.32 -9.66
N ASP A 91 -10.05 1.36 -9.90
CA ASP A 91 -10.37 0.16 -10.68
C ASP A 91 -10.91 -0.95 -9.79
N TYR A 92 -12.13 -1.40 -10.06
CA TYR A 92 -12.76 -2.51 -9.35
C TYR A 92 -12.78 -3.76 -10.23
N THR A 93 -12.05 -4.79 -9.82
CA THR A 93 -12.04 -6.08 -10.54
C THR A 93 -12.94 -7.09 -9.83
N VAL A 94 -13.97 -7.56 -10.55
CA VAL A 94 -14.95 -8.55 -10.11
C VAL A 94 -14.55 -9.91 -10.67
N PHE A 95 -14.40 -10.89 -9.78
CA PHE A 95 -14.15 -12.29 -10.13
C PHE A 95 -15.42 -13.11 -9.85
N ILE A 96 -15.91 -13.83 -10.85
CA ILE A 96 -17.09 -14.68 -10.75
C ILE A 96 -16.64 -16.14 -10.72
N TYR A 97 -16.84 -16.79 -9.58
CA TYR A 97 -16.51 -18.19 -9.38
C TYR A 97 -17.77 -19.07 -9.38
N PHE A 98 -17.65 -20.26 -9.96
CA PHE A 98 -18.69 -21.29 -9.92
C PHE A 98 -18.09 -22.63 -9.53
N ARG A 99 -18.74 -23.31 -8.58
CA ARG A 99 -18.37 -24.66 -8.14
C ARG A 99 -19.50 -25.61 -8.51
N GLU A 100 -19.20 -26.59 -9.34
CA GLU A 100 -20.14 -27.64 -9.71
C GLU A 100 -20.21 -28.69 -8.60
N GLU A 101 -21.36 -29.34 -8.45
CA GLU A 101 -21.47 -30.47 -7.52
C GLU A 101 -20.50 -31.58 -7.93
N GLY A 102 -19.72 -32.07 -6.96
CA GLY A 102 -18.71 -33.10 -7.18
C GLY A 102 -17.34 -32.60 -7.64
N THR A 103 -17.14 -31.28 -7.86
CA THR A 103 -15.79 -30.73 -8.11
C THR A 103 -15.10 -30.34 -6.82
N SER A 104 -13.77 -30.48 -6.80
CA SER A 104 -12.91 -30.07 -5.68
C SER A 104 -12.28 -28.69 -5.85
N TYR A 105 -12.73 -27.92 -6.85
CA TYR A 105 -12.15 -26.62 -7.20
C TYR A 105 -13.23 -25.62 -7.64
N ASP A 106 -12.91 -24.34 -7.49
CA ASP A 106 -13.71 -23.21 -7.97
C ASP A 106 -13.28 -22.84 -9.40
N LYS A 107 -14.23 -22.84 -10.33
CA LYS A 107 -13.99 -22.36 -11.70
C LYS A 107 -14.12 -20.85 -11.71
N LEU A 108 -13.10 -20.14 -12.16
CA LEU A 108 -13.23 -18.73 -12.54
C LEU A 108 -13.96 -18.65 -13.87
N ILE A 109 -15.25 -18.34 -13.83
CA ILE A 109 -16.12 -18.30 -15.02
C ILE A 109 -16.28 -16.90 -15.60
N GLY A 110 -15.79 -15.88 -14.92
CA GLY A 110 -15.80 -14.51 -15.42
C GLY A 110 -14.87 -13.58 -14.65
N VAL A 111 -14.28 -12.63 -15.36
CA VAL A 111 -13.50 -11.52 -14.79
C VAL A 111 -13.97 -10.24 -15.47
N ARG A 112 -14.23 -9.20 -14.69
CA ARG A 112 -14.57 -7.87 -15.23
C ARG A 112 -13.95 -6.77 -14.40
N THR A 113 -13.29 -5.83 -15.05
CA THR A 113 -12.82 -4.59 -14.41
C THR A 113 -13.77 -3.45 -14.75
N LEU A 114 -14.09 -2.64 -13.74
CA LEU A 114 -14.94 -1.47 -13.81
C LEU A 114 -14.15 -0.26 -13.30
N THR A 115 -14.10 0.80 -14.09
CA THR A 115 -13.57 2.10 -13.70
C THR A 115 -14.74 3.09 -13.76
N PRO A 116 -15.08 3.80 -12.67
CA PRO A 116 -16.14 4.80 -12.65
C PRO A 116 -15.95 5.94 -13.66
#